data_AF-A0A097QTZ3-F1
#
_entry.id   AF-A0A097QTZ3-F1
#
_cell.length_a   1.000
_cell.length_b   1.000
_cell.length_c   1.000
_cell.angle_alpha   90.00
_cell.angle_beta   90.00
_cell.angle_gamma   90.00
#
_symmetry.space_group_name_H-M   'P 1'
#
loop_
_entity.id
_entity.type
_entity.pdbx_description
1 polymer ?
#
loop_
_entity_poly.entity_id
_entity_poly.type
_entity_poly.pdbx_seq_one_letter_code
_entity_poly.pdbx_strand_id
1 'polypeptide(L)'
;MVYYEHATDPVTFGTLFLAYYLSIMVAVLLWFATSYEYIRKGNYRLKRLAGFLAVAVVITSLSGAELLDEYLYLHMPYDEKITCLSSSCIMSSALITEYGFSREELEALGVPSFGVINVYRLVDTGISHDLKLPKRLNHIVMTRPWLVLPVVDVYVYEVSEVNGTKRIVDKEHYYLVWPTSPGGLLTEKLNFEFSVMIHSG
;
A
#
# COMPACT_ATOMS: atom_id res chain seq x y z
N MET A 1 -11.89 -12.75 9.18
CA MET A 1 -11.78 -13.96 8.39
C MET A 1 -10.92 -13.64 7.19
N VAL A 2 -9.94 -14.48 6.92
CA VAL A 2 -9.15 -14.38 5.70
C VAL A 2 -9.93 -14.99 4.55
N TYR A 3 -9.95 -14.33 3.39
CA TYR A 3 -10.66 -14.79 2.21
C TYR A 3 -9.68 -15.50 1.28
N TYR A 4 -9.78 -16.83 1.20
CA TYR A 4 -8.92 -17.66 0.36
C TYR A 4 -9.02 -17.33 -1.14
N GLU A 5 -10.14 -16.74 -1.57
CA GLU A 5 -10.35 -16.25 -2.93
C GLU A 5 -9.38 -15.12 -3.30
N HIS A 6 -8.84 -14.43 -2.30
CA HIS A 6 -7.85 -13.36 -2.45
C HIS A 6 -6.41 -13.84 -2.23
N ALA A 7 -6.16 -15.16 -2.20
CA ALA A 7 -4.82 -15.69 -2.04
C ALA A 7 -3.93 -15.32 -3.24
N THR A 8 -2.69 -14.93 -2.96
CA THR A 8 -1.74 -14.54 -4.01
C THR A 8 -0.96 -15.73 -4.55
N ASP A 9 -0.50 -15.59 -5.79
CA ASP A 9 0.43 -16.51 -6.42
C ASP A 9 1.85 -16.30 -5.86
N PRO A 10 2.55 -17.38 -5.43
CA PRO A 10 3.89 -17.28 -4.84
C PRO A 10 4.91 -16.60 -5.74
N VAL A 11 4.80 -16.76 -7.06
CA VAL A 11 5.73 -16.16 -8.02
C VAL A 11 5.51 -14.65 -8.07
N THR A 12 4.25 -14.21 -8.14
CA THR A 12 3.88 -12.80 -8.15
C THR A 12 4.34 -12.10 -6.87
N PHE A 13 3.95 -12.61 -5.70
CA PHE A 13 4.38 -12.06 -4.41
C PHE A 13 5.91 -12.02 -4.29
N GLY A 14 6.59 -13.12 -4.63
CA GLY A 14 8.05 -13.23 -4.55
C GLY A 14 8.77 -12.24 -5.47
N THR A 15 8.28 -12.04 -6.69
CA THR A 15 8.87 -11.06 -7.62
C THR A 15 8.68 -9.62 -7.15
N LEU A 16 7.49 -9.27 -6.65
CA LEU A 16 7.22 -7.95 -6.07
C LEU A 16 8.09 -7.70 -4.83
N PHE A 17 8.23 -8.71 -3.95
CA PHE A 17 9.06 -8.64 -2.76
C PHE A 17 10.53 -8.39 -3.11
N LEU A 18 11.08 -9.15 -4.07
CA LEU A 18 12.45 -8.95 -4.55
C LEU A 18 12.62 -7.58 -5.21
N ALA A 19 11.68 -7.15 -6.05
CA ALA A 19 11.72 -5.83 -6.68
C ALA A 19 11.68 -4.71 -5.63
N TYR A 20 10.86 -4.82 -4.60
CA TYR A 20 10.79 -3.83 -3.52
C TYR A 20 12.13 -3.69 -2.79
N TYR A 21 12.73 -4.80 -2.33
CA TYR A 21 13.96 -4.73 -1.52
C TYR A 21 15.25 -4.55 -2.32
N LEU A 22 15.34 -5.11 -3.54
CA LEU A 22 16.61 -5.20 -4.27
C LEU A 22 16.77 -4.15 -5.37
N SER A 23 15.71 -3.48 -5.85
CA SER A 23 15.82 -2.58 -7.01
C SER A 23 16.87 -1.48 -6.84
N ILE A 24 16.94 -0.85 -5.67
CA ILE A 24 17.94 0.20 -5.38
C ILE A 24 19.35 -0.39 -5.36
N MET A 25 19.54 -1.56 -4.74
CA MET A 25 20.84 -2.24 -4.71
C MET A 25 21.30 -2.63 -6.13
N VAL A 26 20.40 -3.20 -6.93
CA VAL A 26 20.64 -3.58 -8.32
C VAL A 26 21.01 -2.36 -9.16
N ALA A 27 20.33 -1.23 -8.99
CA ALA A 27 20.68 0.02 -9.68
C ALA A 27 22.11 0.51 -9.37
N VAL A 28 22.53 0.44 -8.11
CA VAL A 28 23.90 0.80 -7.72
C VAL A 28 24.93 -0.16 -8.32
N LEU A 29 24.66 -1.47 -8.27
CA LEU A 29 25.54 -2.48 -8.86
C LEU A 29 25.67 -2.33 -10.38
N LEU A 30 24.56 -2.10 -11.08
CA LEU A 30 24.55 -1.86 -12.52
C LEU A 30 25.29 -0.58 -12.90
N TRP A 31 25.11 0.50 -12.13
CA TRP A 31 25.89 1.73 -12.33
C TRP A 31 27.38 1.46 -12.14
N PHE A 32 27.77 0.76 -11.07
CA PHE A 32 29.16 0.44 -10.78
C PHE A 32 29.79 -0.41 -11.89
N ALA A 33 29.12 -1.49 -12.30
CA ALA A 33 29.59 -2.39 -13.35
C ALA A 33 29.76 -1.65 -14.70
N THR A 34 28.79 -0.83 -15.08
CA THR A 34 28.82 -0.09 -16.37
C THR A 34 29.77 1.11 -16.36
N SER A 35 30.10 1.64 -15.18
CA SER A 35 30.95 2.83 -15.03
C SER A 35 32.34 2.52 -14.46
N TYR A 36 32.67 1.25 -14.22
CA TYR A 36 33.88 0.80 -13.53
C TYR A 36 35.17 1.40 -14.10
N GLU A 37 35.36 1.32 -15.42
CA GLU A 37 36.53 1.87 -16.12
C GLU A 37 36.66 3.40 -15.98
N TYR A 38 35.53 4.09 -15.82
CA TYR A 38 35.51 5.54 -15.62
C TYR A 38 35.76 5.90 -14.17
N ILE A 39 35.21 5.13 -13.23
CA ILE A 39 35.45 5.27 -11.79
C ILE A 39 36.94 5.09 -11.48
N ARG A 40 37.60 4.10 -12.08
CA ARG A 40 39.05 3.87 -11.95
C ARG A 40 39.89 5.08 -12.40
N LYS A 41 39.37 5.88 -13.33
CA LYS A 41 39.99 7.11 -13.85
C LYS A 41 39.52 8.38 -13.11
N GLY A 42 38.80 8.24 -12.00
CA GLY A 42 38.27 9.36 -11.19
C GLY A 42 37.03 10.04 -11.77
N ASN A 43 36.42 9.51 -12.83
CA ASN A 43 35.20 10.06 -13.44
C ASN A 43 33.97 9.19 -13.10
N TYR A 44 33.24 9.60 -12.07
CA TYR A 44 32.14 8.81 -11.49
C TYR A 44 30.84 8.82 -12.30
N ARG A 45 30.69 9.67 -13.34
CA ARG A 45 29.48 9.74 -14.18
C ARG A 45 28.16 9.74 -13.38
N LEU A 46 28.07 10.57 -12.34
CA LEU A 46 26.94 10.62 -11.40
C LEU A 46 25.56 10.81 -12.07
N LYS A 47 25.50 11.45 -13.25
CA LYS A 47 24.26 11.57 -14.04
C LYS A 47 23.67 10.21 -14.43
N ARG A 48 24.51 9.20 -14.70
CA ARG A 48 24.06 7.84 -15.00
C ARG A 48 23.52 7.14 -13.76
N LEU A 49 24.20 7.32 -12.61
CA LEU A 49 23.72 6.80 -11.33
C LEU A 49 22.34 7.38 -11.01
N ALA A 50 22.16 8.69 -11.18
CA ALA A 50 20.87 9.35 -10.97
C ALA A 50 19.76 8.75 -11.85
N GLY A 51 20.06 8.44 -13.12
CA GLY A 51 19.12 7.77 -14.02
C GLY A 51 18.72 6.36 -13.54
N PHE A 52 19.70 5.54 -13.13
CA PHE A 52 19.42 4.20 -12.59
C PHE A 52 18.62 4.27 -11.28
N LEU A 53 18.97 5.20 -10.40
CA LEU A 53 18.26 5.39 -9.13
C LEU A 53 16.82 5.89 -9.35
N ALA A 54 16.59 6.80 -10.31
CA ALA A 54 15.24 7.26 -10.62
C ALA A 54 14.33 6.10 -11.05
N VAL A 55 14.84 5.20 -11.90
CA VAL A 55 14.09 4.01 -12.31
C VAL A 55 13.86 3.06 -11.14
N ALA A 56 14.90 2.80 -10.33
CA ALA A 56 14.79 1.92 -9.17
C ALA A 56 13.80 2.44 -8.13
N VAL A 57 13.75 3.76 -7.90
CA VAL A 57 12.80 4.39 -6.98
C VAL A 57 11.36 4.19 -7.45
N VAL A 58 11.09 4.36 -8.74
CA VAL A 58 9.76 4.09 -9.32
C VAL A 58 9.38 2.63 -9.10
N ILE A 59 10.28 1.69 -9.44
CA ILE A 59 10.02 0.25 -9.27
C ILE A 59 9.76 -0.08 -7.80
N THR A 60 10.63 0.37 -6.89
CA THR A 60 10.46 0.14 -5.45
C THR A 60 9.14 0.71 -4.94
N SER A 61 8.76 1.92 -5.35
CA SER A 61 7.49 2.53 -4.91
C SER A 61 6.27 1.75 -5.39
N LEU A 62 6.25 1.38 -6.68
CA LEU A 62 5.16 0.60 -7.26
C LEU A 62 5.09 -0.80 -6.65
N SER A 63 6.22 -1.49 -6.51
CA SER A 63 6.26 -2.80 -5.85
C SER A 63 5.83 -2.73 -4.38
N GLY A 64 6.16 -1.65 -3.66
CA GLY A 64 5.69 -1.44 -2.29
C GLY A 64 4.17 -1.26 -2.22
N ALA A 65 3.58 -0.55 -3.19
CA ALA A 65 2.14 -0.37 -3.27
C ALA A 65 1.41 -1.65 -3.65
N GLU A 66 1.94 -2.45 -4.58
CA GLU A 66 1.38 -3.76 -4.93
C GLU A 66 1.55 -4.78 -3.79
N LEU A 67 2.64 -4.75 -3.02
CA LEU A 67 2.74 -5.59 -1.82
C LEU A 67 1.68 -5.19 -0.79
N LEU A 68 1.50 -3.89 -0.54
CA LEU A 68 0.40 -3.41 0.33
C LEU A 68 -0.96 -3.87 -0.20
N ASP A 69 -1.16 -3.86 -1.52
CA ASP A 69 -2.36 -4.37 -2.18
C ASP A 69 -2.64 -5.81 -1.76
N GLU A 70 -1.66 -6.70 -1.88
CA GLU A 70 -1.82 -8.12 -1.54
C GLU A 70 -2.13 -8.33 -0.05
N TYR A 71 -1.50 -7.57 0.85
CA TYR A 71 -1.83 -7.63 2.29
C TYR A 71 -3.24 -7.10 2.59
N LEU A 72 -3.68 -6.02 1.95
CA LEU A 72 -4.98 -5.41 2.22
C LEU A 72 -6.12 -6.21 1.58
N TYR A 73 -5.91 -6.68 0.35
CA TYR A 73 -6.91 -7.40 -0.45
C TYR A 73 -7.36 -8.69 0.26
N LEU A 74 -6.43 -9.39 0.90
CA LEU A 74 -6.73 -10.60 1.66
C LEU A 74 -7.71 -10.41 2.84
N HIS A 75 -7.81 -9.19 3.36
CA HIS A 75 -8.73 -8.82 4.43
C HIS A 75 -9.95 -8.01 3.94
N MET A 76 -10.16 -7.96 2.61
CA MET A 76 -11.37 -7.40 2.03
C MET A 76 -12.48 -8.45 1.94
N PRO A 77 -13.74 -8.08 2.26
CA PRO A 77 -14.89 -8.96 2.09
C PRO A 77 -15.37 -9.17 0.65
N TYR A 78 -14.86 -8.40 -0.31
CA TYR A 78 -15.34 -8.37 -1.69
C TYR A 78 -14.16 -8.20 -2.66
N ASP A 79 -14.25 -8.83 -3.84
CA ASP A 79 -13.23 -8.76 -4.90
C ASP A 79 -13.10 -7.39 -5.59
N GLU A 80 -14.05 -6.46 -5.38
CA GLU A 80 -14.03 -5.17 -6.09
C GLU A 80 -13.10 -4.15 -5.41
N LYS A 81 -11.81 -4.24 -5.74
CA LYS A 81 -10.85 -3.15 -5.55
C LYS A 81 -11.16 -2.01 -6.52
N ILE A 82 -11.13 -0.78 -6.01
CA ILE A 82 -11.33 0.43 -6.82
C ILE A 82 -10.02 1.19 -6.93
N THR A 83 -9.53 1.32 -8.16
CA THR A 83 -8.39 2.17 -8.49
C THR A 83 -8.90 3.46 -9.14
N CYS A 84 -8.56 4.59 -8.53
CA CYS A 84 -8.96 5.92 -8.96
C CYS A 84 -7.73 6.80 -9.24
N LEU A 85 -7.87 7.73 -10.19
CA LEU A 85 -6.82 8.70 -10.51
C LEU A 85 -7.02 10.07 -9.84
N SER A 86 -8.21 10.31 -9.30
CA SER A 86 -8.62 11.58 -8.70
C SER A 86 -9.54 11.36 -7.51
N SER A 87 -9.61 12.36 -6.63
CA SER A 87 -10.58 12.38 -5.51
C SER A 87 -12.03 12.28 -5.99
N SER A 88 -12.37 12.86 -7.15
CA SER A 88 -13.72 12.79 -7.71
C SER A 88 -14.14 11.35 -8.04
N CYS A 89 -13.23 10.53 -8.58
CA CYS A 89 -13.47 9.12 -8.83
C CYS A 89 -13.76 8.37 -7.52
N ILE A 90 -12.99 8.67 -6.47
CA ILE A 90 -13.17 8.07 -5.14
C ILE A 90 -14.55 8.43 -4.60
N MET A 91 -14.95 9.71 -4.62
CA MET A 91 -16.26 10.17 -4.13
C MET A 91 -17.46 9.63 -4.94
N SER A 92 -17.23 9.19 -6.17
CA SER A 92 -18.23 8.57 -7.04
C SER A 92 -18.22 7.04 -7.00
N SER A 93 -17.27 6.44 -6.29
CA SER A 93 -17.06 5.00 -6.29
C SER A 93 -18.20 4.26 -5.58
N ALA A 94 -18.55 3.08 -6.09
CA ALA A 94 -19.57 2.21 -5.49
C ALA A 94 -19.28 1.94 -4.01
N LEU A 95 -18.00 1.77 -3.66
CA LEU A 95 -17.54 1.53 -2.29
C LEU A 95 -17.76 2.71 -1.33
N ILE A 96 -18.02 3.92 -1.83
CA ILE A 96 -18.41 5.08 -1.02
C ILE A 96 -19.93 5.31 -1.09
N THR A 97 -20.53 5.18 -2.26
CA THR A 97 -21.95 5.48 -2.47
C THR A 97 -22.90 4.38 -1.97
N GLU A 98 -22.56 3.11 -2.16
CA GLU A 98 -23.37 1.96 -1.71
C GLU A 98 -23.42 1.86 -0.19
N TYR A 99 -22.37 2.36 0.47
CA TYR A 99 -22.23 2.31 1.91
C TYR A 99 -22.74 3.56 2.63
N GLY A 100 -23.27 4.53 1.88
CA GLY A 100 -24.00 5.68 2.43
C GLY A 100 -23.12 6.70 3.16
N PHE A 101 -21.81 6.74 2.87
CA PHE A 101 -20.93 7.74 3.45
C PHE A 101 -21.28 9.13 2.91
N SER A 102 -21.33 10.13 3.80
CA SER A 102 -21.49 11.51 3.36
C SER A 102 -20.23 11.95 2.61
N ARG A 103 -20.40 12.39 1.35
CA ARG A 103 -19.31 12.97 0.55
C ARG A 103 -18.65 14.14 1.28
N GLU A 104 -19.44 14.92 1.99
CA GLU A 104 -19.00 16.09 2.75
C GLU A 104 -18.09 15.69 3.93
N GLU A 105 -18.39 14.57 4.59
CA GLU A 105 -17.54 14.03 5.67
C GLU A 105 -16.20 13.53 5.12
N LEU A 106 -16.21 12.80 3.99
CA LEU A 106 -14.99 12.32 3.35
C LEU A 106 -14.12 13.48 2.84
N GLU A 107 -14.70 14.47 2.17
CA GLU A 107 -13.97 15.65 1.70
C GLU A 107 -13.38 16.46 2.87
N ALA A 108 -14.15 16.67 3.96
CA ALA A 108 -13.67 17.36 5.16
C ALA A 108 -12.52 16.63 5.85
N LEU A 109 -12.50 15.30 5.76
CA LEU A 109 -11.43 14.46 6.32
C LEU A 109 -10.18 14.44 5.44
N GLY A 110 -10.20 14.95 4.21
CA GLY A 110 -9.02 15.17 3.38
C GLY A 110 -8.54 13.91 2.65
N VAL A 111 -9.27 13.58 1.58
CA VAL A 111 -8.96 12.50 0.63
C VAL A 111 -7.78 12.91 -0.28
N PRO A 112 -6.88 11.98 -0.66
CA PRO A 112 -5.85 12.26 -1.64
C PRO A 112 -6.45 12.83 -2.95
N SER A 113 -5.91 13.96 -3.39
CA SER A 113 -6.47 14.75 -4.50
C SER A 113 -6.18 14.17 -5.90
N PHE A 114 -4.97 13.66 -6.11
CA PHE A 114 -4.52 13.13 -7.40
C PHE A 114 -3.46 12.03 -7.21
N GLY A 115 -3.41 11.12 -8.19
CA GLY A 115 -2.46 10.02 -8.28
C GLY A 115 -3.18 8.68 -8.47
N VAL A 116 -2.42 7.61 -8.69
CA VAL A 116 -2.98 6.24 -8.64
C VAL A 116 -3.33 5.95 -7.19
N ILE A 117 -4.62 5.89 -6.89
CA ILE A 117 -5.15 5.69 -5.54
C ILE A 117 -5.94 4.40 -5.54
N ASN A 118 -5.51 3.44 -4.73
CA ASN A 118 -6.28 2.22 -4.50
C ASN A 118 -7.08 2.37 -3.22
N VAL A 119 -8.35 1.96 -3.26
CA VAL A 119 -9.26 2.04 -2.13
C VAL A 119 -9.68 0.63 -1.71
N TYR A 120 -9.52 0.35 -0.43
CA TYR A 120 -9.80 -0.93 0.21
C TYR A 120 -10.78 -0.75 1.34
N ARG A 121 -11.63 -1.77 1.55
CA ARG A 121 -12.48 -1.84 2.74
C ARG A 121 -12.06 -3.04 3.57
N LEU A 122 -11.38 -2.77 4.68
CA LEU A 122 -10.95 -3.80 5.61
C LEU A 122 -12.09 -4.11 6.58
N VAL A 123 -12.67 -5.30 6.46
CA VAL A 123 -13.68 -5.80 7.40
C VAL A 123 -13.25 -7.18 7.87
N ASP A 124 -12.62 -7.21 9.04
CA ASP A 124 -12.11 -8.44 9.62
C ASP A 124 -12.39 -8.46 11.14
N THR A 125 -12.54 -9.65 11.71
CA THR A 125 -12.59 -9.91 13.13
C THR A 125 -11.43 -10.85 13.48
N GLY A 126 -10.57 -10.41 14.37
CA GLY A 126 -9.39 -11.14 14.77
C GLY A 126 -8.93 -10.75 16.16
N ILE A 127 -7.66 -10.96 16.42
CA ILE A 127 -7.04 -10.71 17.71
C ILE A 127 -6.11 -9.50 17.57
N SER A 128 -6.16 -8.57 18.52
CA SER A 128 -5.24 -7.44 18.57
C SER A 128 -3.81 -7.93 18.76
N HIS A 129 -2.86 -7.38 18.00
CA HIS A 129 -1.45 -7.76 18.09
C HIS A 129 -0.87 -7.56 19.50
N ASP A 130 -1.17 -6.45 20.16
CA ASP A 130 -0.51 -6.07 21.42
C ASP A 130 -1.11 -6.75 22.65
N LEU A 131 -2.44 -6.77 22.75
CA LEU A 131 -3.16 -7.22 23.96
C LEU A 131 -3.81 -8.60 23.80
N LYS A 132 -3.73 -9.19 22.61
CA LYS A 132 -4.41 -10.43 22.24
C LYS A 132 -5.91 -10.46 22.56
N LEU A 133 -6.57 -9.29 22.49
CA LEU A 133 -8.00 -9.13 22.71
C LEU A 133 -8.79 -9.20 21.39
N PRO A 134 -10.07 -9.60 21.41
CA PRO A 134 -10.92 -9.55 20.23
C PRO A 134 -10.98 -8.13 19.67
N LYS A 135 -10.60 -7.97 18.40
CA LYS A 135 -10.64 -6.69 17.67
C LYS A 135 -11.39 -6.88 16.36
N ARG A 136 -12.29 -5.95 16.06
CA ARG A 136 -12.96 -5.86 14.77
C ARG A 136 -12.37 -4.69 13.99
N LEU A 137 -11.83 -4.98 12.82
CA LEU A 137 -11.46 -3.97 11.83
C LEU A 137 -12.69 -3.61 11.01
N ASN A 138 -12.96 -2.33 10.91
CA ASN A 138 -13.90 -1.77 9.94
C ASN A 138 -13.32 -0.45 9.46
N HIS A 139 -12.38 -0.53 8.53
CA HIS A 139 -11.63 0.62 8.03
C HIS A 139 -11.77 0.76 6.53
N ILE A 140 -11.73 1.99 6.04
CA ILE A 140 -11.43 2.29 4.64
C ILE A 140 -9.96 2.64 4.58
N VAL A 141 -9.21 1.95 3.75
CA VAL A 141 -7.79 2.23 3.54
C VAL A 141 -7.61 2.74 2.12
N MET A 142 -6.87 3.83 1.96
CA MET A 142 -6.48 4.34 0.65
C MET A 142 -4.96 4.34 0.57
N THR A 143 -4.41 3.72 -0.48
CA THR A 143 -2.97 3.73 -0.72
C THR A 143 -2.64 4.53 -1.97
N ARG A 144 -1.53 5.27 -1.92
CA ARG A 144 -1.05 6.08 -3.05
C ARG A 144 0.49 6.02 -3.16
N PRO A 145 1.06 5.33 -4.16
CA PRO A 145 2.51 5.34 -4.39
C PRO A 145 3.00 6.71 -4.89
N TRP A 146 4.19 7.09 -4.46
CA TRP A 146 4.90 8.26 -4.99
C TRP A 146 5.86 7.82 -6.10
N LEU A 147 5.81 8.45 -7.27
CA LEU A 147 6.69 8.06 -8.37
C LEU A 147 8.12 8.57 -8.21
N VAL A 148 8.34 9.56 -7.34
CA VAL A 148 9.62 10.26 -7.19
C VAL A 148 10.40 9.78 -5.95
N LEU A 149 9.73 9.14 -5.00
CA LEU A 149 10.31 8.61 -3.77
C LEU A 149 9.79 7.20 -3.53
N PRO A 150 10.58 6.30 -2.91
CA PRO A 150 10.16 4.93 -2.60
C PRO A 150 9.24 4.93 -1.37
N VAL A 151 8.10 5.60 -1.52
CA VAL A 151 7.13 5.90 -0.45
C VAL A 151 5.72 5.63 -0.97
N VAL A 152 4.91 5.00 -0.13
CA VAL A 152 3.47 4.83 -0.36
C VAL A 152 2.72 5.53 0.77
N ASP A 153 1.83 6.46 0.44
CA ASP A 153 0.91 7.04 1.41
C ASP A 153 -0.14 6.01 1.75
N VAL A 154 -0.48 5.90 3.04
CA VAL A 154 -1.54 5.05 3.52
C VAL A 154 -2.46 5.90 4.41
N TYR A 155 -3.68 6.11 3.95
CA TYR A 155 -4.74 6.78 4.69
C TYR A 155 -5.67 5.71 5.24
N VAL A 156 -5.96 5.76 6.53
CA VAL A 156 -6.88 4.85 7.21
C VAL A 156 -8.01 5.67 7.81
N TYR A 157 -9.24 5.27 7.50
CA TYR A 157 -10.45 5.89 8.02
C TYR A 157 -11.22 4.83 8.81
N GLU A 158 -11.37 5.04 10.11
CA GLU A 158 -12.16 4.14 10.97
C GLU A 158 -13.64 4.40 10.79
N VAL A 159 -14.42 3.34 10.53
CA VAL A 159 -15.85 3.42 10.30
C VAL A 159 -16.60 2.80 11.48
N SER A 160 -17.46 3.60 12.11
CA SER A 160 -18.43 3.12 13.10
C SER A 160 -19.84 3.07 12.51
N GLU A 161 -20.61 2.09 12.93
CA GLU A 161 -22.02 1.96 12.59
C GLU A 161 -22.85 2.24 13.85
N VAL A 162 -23.50 3.40 13.88
CA VAL A 162 -24.36 3.81 14.98
C VAL A 162 -25.78 3.95 14.45
N ASN A 163 -26.71 3.18 14.99
CA ASN A 163 -28.13 3.19 14.61
C ASN A 163 -28.37 3.01 13.09
N GLY A 164 -27.61 2.13 12.45
CA GLY A 164 -27.70 1.86 11.01
C GLY A 164 -27.09 2.95 10.11
N THR A 165 -26.51 4.01 10.69
CA THR A 165 -25.77 5.03 9.94
C THR A 165 -24.27 4.77 10.08
N LYS A 166 -23.59 4.61 8.95
CA LYS A 166 -22.13 4.47 8.89
C LYS A 166 -21.49 5.86 8.90
N ARG A 167 -20.58 6.11 9.84
CA ARG A 167 -19.84 7.37 9.94
C ARG A 167 -18.36 7.10 10.13
N ILE A 168 -17.55 7.98 9.58
CA ILE A 168 -16.10 7.95 9.83
C ILE A 168 -15.85 8.61 11.18
N VAL A 169 -15.17 7.90 12.07
CA VAL A 169 -14.94 8.35 13.46
C VAL A 169 -13.51 8.81 13.69
N ASP A 170 -12.55 8.23 12.96
CA ASP A 170 -11.15 8.60 13.07
C ASP A 170 -10.44 8.54 11.71
N LYS A 171 -9.33 9.27 11.62
CA LYS A 171 -8.42 9.29 10.47
C LYS A 171 -6.98 9.19 10.94
N GLU A 172 -6.29 8.18 10.43
CA GLU A 172 -4.84 8.08 10.49
C GLU A 172 -4.23 8.23 9.11
N HIS A 173 -3.03 8.80 9.07
CA HIS A 173 -2.23 8.90 7.86
C HIS A 173 -0.77 8.59 8.19
N TYR A 174 -0.22 7.63 7.47
CA TYR A 174 1.17 7.22 7.63
C TYR A 174 1.80 6.87 6.28
N TYR A 175 3.11 6.76 6.28
CA TYR A 175 3.92 6.50 5.09
C TYR A 175 4.59 5.13 5.22
N LEU A 176 4.41 4.28 4.21
CA LEU A 176 5.30 3.15 4.00
C LEU A 176 6.55 3.67 3.29
N VAL A 177 7.65 3.76 4.03
CA VAL A 177 8.95 4.18 3.50
C VAL A 177 9.85 2.96 3.37
N TRP A 178 10.43 2.74 2.20
CA TRP A 178 11.43 1.69 2.03
C TRP A 178 12.60 1.89 3.01
N PRO A 179 13.14 0.83 3.65
CA PRO A 179 12.88 -0.60 3.43
C PRO A 179 11.92 -1.22 4.47
N THR A 180 10.94 -0.48 4.98
CA THR A 180 9.99 -1.04 5.96
C THR A 180 9.13 -2.14 5.33
N SER A 181 8.85 -3.21 6.09
CA SER A 181 7.95 -4.28 5.64
C SER A 181 6.49 -3.80 5.58
N PRO A 182 5.80 -3.94 4.44
CA PRO A 182 4.39 -3.56 4.29
C PRO A 182 3.46 -4.19 5.35
N GLY A 183 3.52 -5.52 5.52
CA GLY A 183 2.69 -6.23 6.50
C GLY A 183 3.06 -5.90 7.94
N GLY A 184 4.34 -5.65 8.22
CA GLY A 184 4.80 -5.22 9.55
C GLY A 184 4.25 -3.84 9.92
N LEU A 185 4.29 -2.89 8.98
CA LEU A 185 3.73 -1.56 9.15
C LEU A 185 2.21 -1.61 9.43
N LEU A 186 1.46 -2.36 8.62
CA LEU A 186 0.01 -2.50 8.81
C LEU A 186 -0.30 -3.15 10.17
N THR A 187 0.48 -4.16 10.56
CA THR A 187 0.29 -4.85 11.84
C THR A 187 0.52 -3.93 13.03
N GLU A 188 1.58 -3.12 12.99
CA GLU A 188 1.88 -2.14 14.03
C GLU A 188 0.81 -1.04 14.11
N LYS A 189 0.45 -0.43 12.97
CA LYS A 189 -0.46 0.72 12.95
C LYS A 189 -1.90 0.34 13.24
N LEU A 190 -2.38 -0.76 12.69
CA LEU A 190 -3.76 -1.22 12.90
C LEU A 190 -3.89 -2.15 14.11
N ASN A 191 -2.80 -2.48 14.80
CA ASN A 191 -2.75 -3.40 15.94
C ASN A 191 -3.58 -4.67 15.66
N PHE A 192 -3.30 -5.29 14.53
CA PHE A 192 -4.02 -6.46 13.99
C PHE A 192 -3.05 -7.29 13.17
N GLU A 193 -3.05 -8.61 13.31
CA GLU A 193 -2.10 -9.46 12.58
C GLU A 193 -2.47 -9.53 11.08
N PHE A 194 -1.67 -8.88 10.24
CA PHE A 194 -1.76 -9.00 8.79
C PHE A 194 -0.90 -10.15 8.30
N SER A 195 -1.49 -11.05 7.51
CA SER A 195 -0.80 -12.20 6.94
C SER A 195 -1.12 -12.33 5.46
N VAL A 196 -0.25 -12.97 4.69
CA VAL A 196 -0.52 -13.32 3.29
C VAL A 196 -0.76 -14.82 3.21
N MET A 197 -1.81 -15.23 2.52
CA MET A 197 -2.02 -16.62 2.13
C MET A 197 -1.53 -16.81 0.70
N ILE A 198 -0.65 -17.80 0.54
CA ILE A 198 -0.09 -18.18 -0.76
C ILE A 198 -0.84 -19.42 -1.23
N HIS A 199 -1.45 -19.35 -2.41
CA HIS A 199 -2.07 -20.51 -3.03
C HIS A 199 -1.04 -21.27 -3.86
N SER A 200 -0.60 -22.44 -3.39
CA SER A 200 0.13 -23.39 -4.21
C SER A 200 -0.88 -24.26 -4.96
N GLY A 201 -1.10 -23.95 -6.24
CA GLY A 201 -1.85 -24.82 -7.15
C GLY A 201 -1.18 -26.17 -7.35
#